data_AF-A0A2Z4PRC7-F1
#
_entry.id   AF-A0A2Z4PRC7-F1
#
_cell.length_a   1.000
_cell.length_b   1.000
_cell.length_c   1.000
_cell.angle_alpha   90.00
_cell.angle_beta   90.00
_cell.angle_gamma   90.00
#
_symmetry.space_group_name_H-M   'P 1'
#
loop_
_entity.id
_entity.type
_entity.pdbx_description
1 polymer ?
#
loop_
_entity_poly.entity_id
_entity_poly.type
_entity_poly.pdbx_seq_one_letter_code
_entity_poly.pdbx_strand_id
1 'polypeptide(L)'
;MKYAVKTVLGFIDNSAVPSVLDYLINLAWYFPLLLPCLDSLISHESVNPEVFSERLNAIIMENAKNNRSDGMAWPLYYLKKHNLKASREACVSVYKSEDCIALLCLYSLGGLRDQIISFANDLVCKTEYEKDQYWLLLYQLYREDLLINVYRDNCVFELMKNNEVNFLPAENELSICEKYCDYLNNPFRKMPLKEVTDSDVNDKPFDVWCAEYRIQKRTIEVR
;
A
#
# COMPACT_ATOMS: atom_id res chain seq x y z
N MET A 1 7.73 0.72 23.34
CA MET A 1 7.21 2.06 22.98
C MET A 1 5.98 1.99 22.07
N LYS A 2 6.03 1.35 20.88
CA LYS A 2 4.87 1.18 19.98
C LYS A 2 3.59 0.68 20.67
N TYR A 3 3.71 -0.37 21.48
CA TYR A 3 2.58 -0.94 22.22
C TYR A 3 1.98 0.05 23.23
N ALA A 4 2.82 0.75 24.00
CA ALA A 4 2.36 1.75 24.96
C ALA A 4 1.59 2.88 24.25
N VAL A 5 2.11 3.37 23.12
CA VAL A 5 1.41 4.37 22.31
C VAL A 5 0.06 3.82 21.85
N LYS A 6 0.02 2.63 21.24
CA LYS A 6 -1.24 2.01 20.78
C LYS A 6 -2.27 1.84 21.91
N THR A 7 -1.84 1.45 23.10
CA THR A 7 -2.73 1.34 24.27
C THR A 7 -3.30 2.70 24.64
N VAL A 8 -2.45 3.74 24.73
CA VAL A 8 -2.91 5.09 25.10
C VAL A 8 -3.84 5.65 24.04
N LEU A 9 -3.56 5.47 22.75
CA LEU A 9 -4.39 5.97 21.64
C LEU A 9 -5.86 5.57 21.74
N GLY A 10 -6.17 4.40 22.30
CA GLY A 10 -7.56 3.94 22.50
C GLY A 10 -8.34 4.67 23.59
N PHE A 11 -7.68 5.47 24.43
CA PHE A 11 -8.29 6.19 25.56
C PHE A 11 -8.20 7.72 25.44
N ILE A 12 -7.80 8.23 24.27
CA ILE A 12 -7.64 9.67 24.06
C ILE A 12 -8.98 10.29 23.68
N ASP A 13 -9.34 11.38 24.34
CA ASP A 13 -10.49 12.20 23.94
C ASP A 13 -10.21 12.89 22.59
N ASN A 14 -11.25 13.04 21.76
CA ASN A 14 -11.14 13.65 20.43
C ASN A 14 -10.48 15.05 20.45
N SER A 15 -10.65 15.82 21.52
CA SER A 15 -10.02 17.14 21.66
C SER A 15 -8.50 17.11 21.86
N ALA A 16 -7.96 16.00 22.38
CA ALA A 16 -6.53 15.82 22.64
C ALA A 16 -5.76 15.23 21.44
N VAL A 17 -6.47 14.73 20.43
CA VAL A 17 -5.89 14.11 19.22
C VAL A 17 -4.85 15.01 18.54
N PRO A 18 -5.12 16.30 18.23
CA PRO A 18 -4.13 17.16 17.58
C PRO A 18 -2.85 17.33 18.40
N SER A 19 -2.98 17.50 19.72
CA SER A 19 -1.83 17.64 20.61
C SER A 19 -0.99 16.37 20.67
N VAL A 20 -1.64 15.20 20.78
CA VAL A 20 -0.94 13.92 20.79
C VAL A 20 -0.24 13.65 19.46
N LEU A 21 -0.89 13.97 18.34
CA LEU A 21 -0.29 13.88 17.01
C LEU A 21 0.96 14.75 16.91
N ASP A 22 0.91 15.98 17.41
CA ASP A 22 2.05 16.91 17.41
C ASP A 22 3.27 16.35 18.17
N TYR A 23 3.04 15.75 19.33
CA TYR A 23 4.11 15.07 20.07
C TYR A 23 4.62 13.81 19.36
N LEU A 24 3.71 12.97 18.85
CA LEU A 24 4.08 11.70 18.23
C LEU A 24 4.83 11.89 16.92
N ILE A 25 4.49 12.89 16.09
CA ILE A 25 5.21 13.13 14.84
C ILE A 25 6.64 13.61 15.11
N ASN A 26 6.84 14.45 16.13
CA ASN A 26 8.17 14.89 16.57
C ASN A 26 8.98 13.71 17.11
N LEU A 27 8.33 12.76 17.80
CA LEU A 27 8.99 11.55 18.26
C LEU A 27 9.29 10.57 17.12
N ALA A 28 8.40 10.47 16.12
CA ALA A 28 8.53 9.61 14.95
C ALA A 28 9.72 10.01 14.06
N TRP A 29 10.16 11.27 14.13
CA TRP A 29 11.44 11.71 13.58
C TRP A 29 12.60 10.82 14.02
N TYR A 30 12.70 10.57 15.33
CA TYR A 30 13.77 9.78 15.93
C TYR A 30 13.47 8.28 15.89
N PHE A 31 12.18 7.91 16.00
CA PHE A 31 11.72 6.52 16.08
C PHE A 31 10.70 6.22 14.97
N PRO A 32 11.16 5.89 13.74
CA PRO A 32 10.28 5.58 12.60
C PRO A 32 9.26 4.47 12.86
N LEU A 33 9.53 3.57 13.81
CA LEU A 33 8.60 2.52 14.25
C LEU A 33 7.24 3.05 14.75
N LEU A 34 7.15 4.34 15.08
CA LEU A 34 5.94 5.02 15.52
C LEU A 34 5.11 5.57 14.37
N LEU A 35 5.69 5.71 13.18
CA LEU A 35 4.99 6.23 12.01
C LEU A 35 3.68 5.50 11.73
N PRO A 36 3.58 4.15 11.76
CA PRO A 36 2.30 3.46 11.56
C PRO A 36 1.20 3.84 12.57
N CYS A 37 1.55 4.33 13.75
CA CYS A 37 0.58 4.74 14.77
C CYS A 37 -0.03 6.12 14.47
N LEU A 38 0.55 6.89 13.55
CA LEU A 38 0.04 8.20 13.18
C LEU A 38 -1.21 8.11 12.30
N ASP A 39 -1.43 7.01 11.59
CA ASP A 39 -2.51 6.86 10.59
C ASP A 39 -3.90 7.22 11.16
N SER A 40 -4.25 6.63 12.30
CA SER A 40 -5.52 6.89 13.00
C SER A 40 -5.66 8.33 13.50
N LEU A 41 -4.54 9.00 13.77
CA LEU A 41 -4.53 10.37 14.30
C LEU A 41 -4.60 11.41 13.18
N ILE A 42 -3.83 11.24 12.10
CA ILE A 42 -3.82 12.15 10.96
C ILE A 42 -5.17 12.09 10.22
N SER A 43 -5.80 10.92 10.19
CA SER A 43 -7.13 10.71 9.58
C SER A 43 -8.30 11.22 10.44
N HIS A 44 -8.04 11.74 11.64
CA HIS A 44 -9.09 12.22 12.52
C HIS A 44 -9.70 13.55 12.04
N GLU A 45 -11.01 13.70 12.16
CA GLU A 45 -11.78 14.86 11.65
C GLU A 45 -11.32 16.22 12.21
N SER A 46 -10.76 16.23 13.42
CA SER A 46 -10.29 17.44 14.11
C SER A 46 -8.90 17.89 13.67
N VAL A 47 -8.26 17.17 12.74
CA VAL A 47 -6.87 17.39 12.32
C VAL A 47 -6.87 17.90 10.88
N ASN A 48 -6.10 18.96 10.62
CA ASN A 48 -5.73 19.36 9.27
C ASN A 48 -4.37 18.72 8.91
N PRO A 49 -4.30 17.73 8.00
CA PRO A 49 -3.06 17.08 7.59
C PRO A 49 -2.03 18.02 6.98
N GLU A 50 -2.45 19.14 6.36
CA GLU A 50 -1.56 20.10 5.70
C GLU A 50 -0.53 20.70 6.68
N VAL A 51 -0.93 20.91 7.95
CA VAL A 51 -0.09 21.45 9.03
C VAL A 51 1.14 20.56 9.29
N PHE A 52 1.06 19.28 8.95
CA PHE A 52 2.12 18.31 9.18
C PHE A 52 2.95 18.03 7.93
N SER A 53 2.59 18.59 6.77
CA SER A 53 3.26 18.33 5.49
C SER A 53 4.77 18.61 5.54
N GLU A 54 5.18 19.76 6.09
CA GLU A 54 6.60 20.10 6.21
C GLU A 54 7.36 19.09 7.08
N ARG A 55 6.75 18.66 8.20
CA ARG A 55 7.35 17.67 9.10
C ARG A 55 7.43 16.30 8.46
N LEU A 56 6.41 15.87 7.72
CA LEU A 56 6.45 14.62 6.95
C LEU A 56 7.57 14.65 5.91
N ASN A 57 7.71 15.75 5.16
CA ASN A 57 8.80 15.91 4.20
C ASN A 57 10.19 15.87 4.87
N ALA A 58 10.32 16.48 6.03
CA ALA A 58 11.56 16.47 6.77
C ALA A 58 11.89 15.07 7.34
N ILE A 59 10.89 14.30 7.80
CA ILE A 59 11.05 12.88 8.19
C ILE A 59 11.52 12.04 6.98
N ILE A 60 10.94 12.26 5.79
CA ILE A 60 11.36 11.56 4.57
C ILE A 60 12.85 11.81 4.30
N MET A 61 13.26 13.08 4.30
CA MET A 61 14.66 13.44 4.02
C MET A 61 15.64 12.84 5.03
N GLU A 62 15.29 12.81 6.31
CA GLU A 62 16.15 12.24 7.35
C GLU A 62 16.25 10.71 7.22
N ASN A 63 15.14 10.04 6.95
CA ASN A 63 15.14 8.57 6.80
C ASN A 63 15.78 8.12 5.49
N ALA A 64 15.71 8.92 4.43
CA ALA A 64 16.43 8.69 3.19
C ALA A 64 17.95 8.71 3.38
N LYS A 65 18.48 9.66 4.15
CA LYS A 65 19.93 9.71 4.48
C LYS A 65 20.41 8.48 5.24
N ASN A 66 19.52 7.90 6.06
CA ASN A 66 19.82 6.76 6.92
C ASN A 66 19.40 5.41 6.30
N ASN A 67 18.93 5.39 5.05
CA ASN A 67 18.42 4.20 4.35
C ASN A 67 17.37 3.41 5.16
N ARG A 68 16.40 4.12 5.73
CA ARG A 68 15.31 3.53 6.53
C ARG A 68 14.02 3.51 5.72
N SER A 69 13.71 2.38 5.08
CA SER A 69 12.57 2.20 4.17
C SER A 69 11.23 2.59 4.80
N ASP A 70 10.92 2.05 5.98
CA ASP A 70 9.67 2.36 6.72
C ASP A 70 9.55 3.87 7.03
N GLY A 71 10.68 4.50 7.32
CA GLY A 71 10.77 5.93 7.63
C GLY A 71 10.44 6.83 6.44
N MET A 72 10.60 6.33 5.21
CA MET A 72 10.23 7.02 3.98
C MET A 72 8.82 6.64 3.50
N ALA A 73 8.49 5.35 3.54
CA ALA A 73 7.26 4.81 2.99
C ALA A 73 6.01 5.34 3.71
N TRP A 74 6.00 5.38 5.05
CA TRP A 74 4.84 5.85 5.81
C TRP A 74 4.49 7.33 5.57
N PRO A 75 5.45 8.28 5.64
CA PRO A 75 5.15 9.66 5.31
C PRO A 75 4.69 9.86 3.86
N LEU A 76 5.29 9.15 2.89
CA LEU A 76 4.85 9.18 1.50
C LEU A 76 3.41 8.67 1.34
N TYR A 77 3.06 7.59 2.05
CA TYR A 77 1.70 7.07 2.13
C TYR A 77 0.74 8.11 2.73
N TYR A 78 1.09 8.78 3.83
CA TYR A 78 0.25 9.83 4.42
C TYR A 78 0.05 11.02 3.49
N LEU A 79 1.10 11.46 2.80
CA LEU A 79 0.98 12.51 1.79
C LEU A 79 -0.02 12.08 0.69
N LYS A 80 0.08 10.85 0.20
CA LYS A 80 -0.84 10.33 -0.83
C LYS A 80 -2.28 10.25 -0.31
N LYS A 81 -2.48 9.66 0.87
CA LYS A 81 -3.79 9.45 1.49
C LYS A 81 -4.57 10.76 1.65
N HIS A 82 -3.86 11.82 2.04
CA HIS A 82 -4.46 13.14 2.26
C HIS A 82 -4.34 14.08 1.05
N ASN A 83 -4.02 13.56 -0.15
CA ASN A 83 -3.87 14.33 -1.40
C ASN A 83 -2.86 15.50 -1.29
N LEU A 84 -1.83 15.33 -0.46
CA LEU A 84 -0.73 16.28 -0.30
C LEU A 84 0.42 15.94 -1.25
N LYS A 85 1.27 16.91 -1.54
CA LYS A 85 2.46 16.72 -2.37
C LYS A 85 3.72 16.65 -1.52
N ALA A 86 4.64 15.77 -1.91
CA ALA A 86 5.99 15.79 -1.38
C ALA A 86 6.77 16.98 -1.97
N SER A 87 7.68 17.55 -1.17
CA SER A 87 8.59 18.58 -1.63
C SER A 87 9.57 18.01 -2.66
N ARG A 88 10.13 18.89 -3.48
CA ARG A 88 11.10 18.50 -4.51
C ARG A 88 12.32 17.83 -3.89
N GLU A 89 12.78 18.36 -2.76
CA GLU A 89 13.93 17.88 -2.01
C GLU A 89 13.67 16.48 -1.46
N ALA A 90 12.50 16.25 -0.86
CA ALA A 90 12.10 14.94 -0.35
C ALA A 90 12.03 13.90 -1.49
N CYS A 91 11.45 14.26 -2.64
CA CYS A 91 11.39 13.37 -3.80
C CYS A 91 12.79 12.98 -4.29
N VAL A 92 13.71 13.95 -4.41
CA VAL A 92 15.08 13.70 -4.85
C VAL A 92 15.85 12.87 -3.81
N SER A 93 15.64 13.11 -2.52
CA SER A 93 16.25 12.30 -1.46
C SER A 93 15.81 10.85 -1.52
N VAL A 94 14.52 10.58 -1.72
CA VAL A 94 13.99 9.21 -1.88
C VAL A 94 14.55 8.56 -3.13
N TYR A 95 14.56 9.28 -4.27
CA TYR A 95 15.13 8.76 -5.50
C TYR A 95 16.61 8.34 -5.34
N LYS A 96 17.40 9.15 -4.64
CA LYS A 96 18.82 8.86 -4.34
C LYS A 96 19.03 7.74 -3.33
N SER A 97 18.03 7.40 -2.51
CA SER A 97 18.14 6.30 -1.55
C SER A 97 18.11 4.93 -2.23
N GLU A 98 17.58 4.88 -3.47
CA GLU A 98 17.42 3.64 -4.25
C GLU A 98 16.65 2.54 -3.48
N ASP A 99 15.81 2.93 -2.52
CA ASP A 99 14.99 1.98 -1.77
C ASP A 99 13.74 1.60 -2.58
N CYS A 100 13.54 0.30 -2.83
CA CYS A 100 12.46 -0.19 -3.67
C CYS A 100 11.07 0.23 -3.18
N ILE A 101 10.80 0.13 -1.87
CA ILE A 101 9.49 0.46 -1.30
C ILE A 101 9.26 1.97 -1.35
N ALA A 102 10.26 2.76 -0.97
CA ALA A 102 10.15 4.22 -1.00
C ALA A 102 9.97 4.75 -2.44
N LEU A 103 10.68 4.17 -3.43
CA LEU A 103 10.49 4.47 -4.85
C LEU A 103 9.08 4.14 -5.32
N LEU A 104 8.54 2.98 -4.93
CA LEU A 104 7.16 2.59 -5.24
C LEU A 104 6.14 3.56 -4.62
N CYS A 105 6.32 3.93 -3.35
CA CYS A 105 5.46 4.91 -2.68
C CYS A 105 5.53 6.28 -3.37
N LEU A 106 6.73 6.73 -3.74
CA LEU A 106 6.96 7.99 -4.45
C LEU A 106 6.33 8.00 -5.85
N TYR A 107 6.48 6.90 -6.60
CA TYR A 107 5.81 6.67 -7.87
C TYR A 107 4.29 6.80 -7.70
N SER A 108 3.75 6.16 -6.68
CA SER A 108 2.32 6.16 -6.39
C SER A 108 1.75 7.53 -5.98
N LEU A 109 2.60 8.40 -5.44
CA LEU A 109 2.28 9.80 -5.13
C LEU A 109 2.32 10.70 -6.38
N GLY A 110 2.86 10.20 -7.51
CA GLY A 110 3.09 10.98 -8.72
C GLY A 110 4.40 11.78 -8.72
N GLY A 111 5.30 11.52 -7.76
CA GLY A 111 6.60 12.18 -7.69
C GLY A 111 7.62 11.52 -8.62
N LEU A 112 8.35 12.32 -9.42
CA LEU A 112 9.45 11.86 -10.28
C LEU A 112 9.09 10.67 -11.21
N ARG A 113 7.82 10.56 -11.62
CA ARG A 113 7.29 9.39 -12.35
C ARG A 113 8.15 8.97 -13.53
N ASP A 114 8.49 9.90 -14.41
CA ASP A 114 9.26 9.61 -15.63
C ASP A 114 10.68 9.12 -15.32
N GLN A 115 11.29 9.65 -14.24
CA GLN A 115 12.63 9.25 -13.81
C GLN A 115 12.62 7.83 -13.23
N ILE A 116 11.58 7.49 -12.46
CA ILE A 116 11.40 6.15 -11.90
C ILE A 116 11.14 5.13 -13.01
N ILE A 117 10.33 5.48 -14.02
CA ILE A 117 10.10 4.62 -15.19
C ILE A 117 11.39 4.43 -15.99
N SER A 118 12.18 5.49 -16.20
CA SER A 118 13.49 5.38 -16.87
C SER A 118 14.43 4.45 -16.09
N PHE A 119 14.54 4.65 -14.78
CA PHE A 119 15.33 3.79 -13.89
C PHE A 119 14.90 2.32 -13.98
N ALA A 120 13.59 2.04 -13.97
CA ALA A 120 13.07 0.68 -14.12
C ALA A 120 13.37 0.06 -15.49
N ASN A 121 13.36 0.85 -16.57
CA ASN A 121 13.75 0.36 -17.89
C ASN A 121 15.25 0.03 -17.96
N ASP A 122 16.11 0.83 -17.30
CA ASP A 122 17.54 0.54 -17.24
C ASP A 122 17.84 -0.78 -16.50
N LEU A 123 17.03 -1.13 -15.50
CA LEU A 123 17.12 -2.40 -14.77
C LEU A 123 16.81 -3.64 -15.64
N VAL A 124 16.12 -3.48 -16.78
CA VAL A 124 15.76 -4.63 -17.65
C VAL A 124 17.00 -5.34 -18.20
N CYS A 125 18.06 -4.58 -18.48
CA CYS A 125 19.33 -5.08 -19.01
C CYS A 125 20.33 -5.50 -17.92
N LYS A 126 19.95 -5.40 -16.64
CA LYS A 126 20.79 -5.72 -15.48
C LYS A 126 20.73 -7.20 -15.09
N THR A 127 21.55 -7.57 -14.10
CA THR A 127 21.56 -8.92 -13.54
C THR A 127 20.22 -9.28 -12.87
N GLU A 128 19.91 -10.56 -12.75
CA GLU A 128 18.69 -11.01 -12.04
C GLU A 128 18.69 -10.56 -10.58
N TYR A 129 19.85 -10.56 -9.93
CA TYR A 129 20.01 -10.06 -8.58
C TYR A 129 19.61 -8.58 -8.45
N GLU A 130 20.09 -7.71 -9.36
CA GLU A 130 19.70 -6.29 -9.38
C GLU A 130 18.18 -6.16 -9.61
N LYS A 131 17.58 -6.97 -10.49
CA LYS A 131 16.13 -6.95 -10.72
C LYS A 131 15.34 -7.35 -9.47
N ASP A 132 15.80 -8.39 -8.79
CA ASP A 132 15.19 -8.90 -7.56
C ASP A 132 15.22 -7.88 -6.42
N GLN A 133 16.20 -6.95 -6.39
CA GLN A 133 16.18 -5.86 -5.40
C GLN A 133 15.02 -4.88 -5.61
N TYR A 134 14.47 -4.81 -6.83
CA TYR A 134 13.41 -3.87 -7.22
C TYR A 134 12.12 -4.57 -7.69
N TRP A 135 11.99 -5.88 -7.47
CA TRP A 135 10.93 -6.70 -8.05
C TRP A 135 9.52 -6.12 -7.82
N LEU A 136 9.28 -5.51 -6.65
CA LEU A 136 8.01 -4.92 -6.27
C LEU A 136 7.65 -3.71 -7.15
N LEU A 137 8.62 -2.83 -7.39
CA LEU A 137 8.49 -1.68 -8.29
C LEU A 137 8.31 -2.15 -9.73
N LEU A 138 9.15 -3.08 -10.19
CA LEU A 138 9.11 -3.63 -11.55
C LEU A 138 7.75 -4.29 -11.83
N TYR A 139 7.25 -5.08 -10.88
CA TYR A 139 5.95 -5.73 -10.99
C TYR A 139 4.82 -4.70 -11.08
N GLN A 140 4.83 -3.66 -10.23
CA GLN A 140 3.77 -2.64 -10.27
C GLN A 140 3.75 -1.89 -11.60
N LEU A 141 4.92 -1.55 -12.16
CA LEU A 141 5.01 -0.92 -13.48
C LEU A 141 4.58 -1.85 -14.62
N TYR A 142 4.94 -3.13 -14.55
CA TYR A 142 4.47 -4.16 -15.49
C TYR A 142 2.94 -4.34 -15.43
N ARG A 143 2.36 -4.35 -14.23
CA ARG A 143 0.92 -4.43 -14.01
C ARG A 143 0.19 -3.28 -14.70
N GLU A 144 0.77 -2.08 -14.68
CA GLU A 144 0.24 -0.86 -15.31
C GLU A 144 0.61 -0.73 -16.81
N ASP A 145 1.20 -1.76 -17.42
CA ASP A 145 1.61 -1.78 -18.83
C ASP A 145 2.65 -0.70 -19.21
N LEU A 146 3.43 -0.25 -18.21
CA LEU A 146 4.50 0.74 -18.38
C LEU A 146 5.88 0.09 -18.56
N LEU A 147 5.98 -1.22 -18.33
CA LEU A 147 7.21 -1.99 -18.43
C LEU A 147 6.90 -3.37 -19.03
N ILE A 148 7.84 -3.91 -19.80
CA ILE A 148 7.78 -5.30 -20.28
C ILE A 148 8.09 -6.28 -19.15
N ASN A 149 7.77 -7.57 -19.33
CA ASN A 149 8.19 -8.59 -18.37
C ASN A 149 9.73 -8.65 -18.31
N VAL A 150 10.28 -8.37 -17.14
CA VAL A 150 11.73 -8.21 -16.91
C VAL A 150 12.44 -9.57 -16.82
N TYR A 151 11.67 -10.64 -16.55
CA TYR A 151 12.15 -12.01 -16.48
C TYR A 151 11.69 -12.77 -17.72
N ARG A 152 12.62 -13.03 -18.65
CA ARG A 152 12.30 -13.58 -19.98
C ARG A 152 11.73 -14.99 -19.93
N ASP A 153 12.19 -15.81 -18.99
CA ASP A 153 11.82 -17.22 -18.87
C ASP A 153 10.85 -17.49 -17.70
N ASN A 154 10.42 -16.43 -17.00
CA ASN A 154 9.60 -16.57 -15.81
C ASN A 154 8.23 -15.90 -15.99
N CYS A 155 7.18 -16.69 -15.81
CA CYS A 155 5.79 -16.25 -15.90
C CYS A 155 5.22 -15.69 -14.57
N VAL A 156 6.05 -15.47 -13.53
CA VAL A 156 5.58 -14.97 -12.22
C VAL A 156 4.82 -13.65 -12.35
N PHE A 157 5.32 -12.67 -13.11
CA PHE A 157 4.64 -11.39 -13.29
C PHE A 157 3.30 -11.54 -14.01
N GLU A 158 3.24 -12.39 -15.04
CA GLU A 158 2.00 -12.72 -15.74
C GLU A 158 0.99 -13.41 -14.81
N LEU A 159 1.45 -14.40 -14.04
CA LEU A 159 0.63 -15.12 -13.07
C LEU A 159 0.05 -14.17 -12.00
N MET A 160 0.87 -13.26 -11.47
CA MET A 160 0.43 -12.27 -10.49
C MET A 160 -0.56 -11.27 -11.09
N LYS A 161 -0.30 -10.77 -12.31
CA LYS A 161 -1.21 -9.87 -13.03
C LYS A 161 -2.55 -10.55 -13.32
N ASN A 162 -2.53 -11.81 -13.75
CA ASN A 162 -3.72 -12.64 -13.99
C ASN A 162 -4.55 -12.90 -12.73
N ASN A 163 -3.91 -12.87 -11.56
CA ASN A 163 -4.57 -12.99 -10.25
C ASN A 163 -4.90 -11.64 -9.60
N GLU A 164 -4.80 -10.54 -10.36
CA GLU A 164 -5.14 -9.18 -9.90
C GLU A 164 -4.33 -8.72 -8.67
N VAL A 165 -3.12 -9.25 -8.48
CA VAL A 165 -2.26 -8.85 -7.34
C VAL A 165 -1.90 -7.37 -7.51
N ASN A 166 -2.17 -6.54 -6.50
CA ASN A 166 -1.86 -5.12 -6.51
C ASN A 166 -1.20 -4.74 -5.18
N PHE A 167 -0.01 -4.16 -5.22
CA PHE A 167 0.68 -3.68 -4.02
C PHE A 167 0.38 -2.21 -3.71
N LEU A 168 -0.38 -1.54 -4.58
CA LEU A 168 -0.93 -0.21 -4.37
C LEU A 168 -2.46 -0.23 -4.50
N PRO A 169 -3.18 -1.02 -3.66
CA PRO A 169 -4.64 -1.01 -3.67
C PRO A 169 -5.19 0.35 -3.23
N ALA A 170 -6.39 0.70 -3.69
CA ALA A 170 -7.14 1.79 -3.07
C ALA A 170 -7.60 1.38 -1.67
N GLU A 171 -7.70 2.31 -0.72
CA GLU A 171 -8.01 1.98 0.69
C GLU A 171 -9.32 1.20 0.89
N ASN A 172 -10.27 1.36 -0.02
CA ASN A 172 -11.60 0.72 0.06
C ASN A 172 -11.74 -0.50 -0.87
N GLU A 173 -10.66 -0.95 -1.50
CA GLU A 173 -10.70 -2.05 -2.44
C GLU A 173 -10.21 -3.35 -1.80
N LEU A 174 -11.15 -4.19 -1.38
CA LEU A 174 -10.85 -5.55 -0.90
C LEU A 174 -10.52 -6.47 -2.07
N SER A 175 -9.41 -7.19 -1.93
CA SER A 175 -9.02 -8.29 -2.81
C SER A 175 -10.04 -9.43 -2.77
N ILE A 176 -10.01 -10.29 -3.79
CA ILE A 176 -10.85 -11.49 -3.85
C ILE A 176 -10.57 -12.39 -2.63
N CYS A 177 -9.30 -12.53 -2.24
CA CYS A 177 -8.89 -13.29 -1.07
C CYS A 177 -9.47 -12.72 0.22
N GLU A 178 -9.38 -11.41 0.43
CA GLU A 178 -9.96 -10.75 1.62
C GLU A 178 -11.48 -10.91 1.66
N LYS A 179 -12.16 -10.74 0.53
CA LYS A 179 -13.60 -11.00 0.42
C LYS A 179 -13.98 -12.45 0.73
N TYR A 180 -13.12 -13.40 0.37
CA TYR A 180 -13.31 -14.81 0.71
C TYR A 180 -13.08 -15.08 2.20
N CYS A 181 -12.05 -14.50 2.79
CA CYS A 181 -11.82 -14.56 4.24
C CYS A 181 -12.99 -13.93 5.00
N ASP A 182 -13.50 -12.78 4.56
CA ASP A 182 -14.70 -12.15 5.12
C ASP A 182 -15.94 -13.03 4.96
N TYR A 183 -16.05 -13.76 3.84
CA TYR A 183 -17.10 -14.74 3.62
C TYR A 183 -17.03 -15.90 4.62
N LEU A 184 -15.85 -16.51 4.81
CA LEU A 184 -15.66 -17.61 5.76
C LEU A 184 -15.85 -17.18 7.21
N ASN A 185 -15.39 -15.98 7.57
CA ASN A 185 -15.41 -15.48 8.93
C ASN A 185 -16.74 -14.82 9.32
N ASN A 186 -17.77 -14.83 8.46
CA ASN A 186 -19.07 -14.24 8.75
C ASN A 186 -20.12 -15.30 9.14
N PRO A 187 -20.35 -15.53 10.44
CA PRO A 187 -21.29 -16.56 10.92
C PRO A 187 -22.77 -16.21 10.67
N PHE A 188 -23.10 -15.06 10.08
CA PHE A 188 -24.48 -14.55 9.96
C PHE A 188 -25.01 -14.39 8.52
N ARG A 189 -24.27 -14.83 7.49
CA ARG A 189 -24.80 -14.81 6.11
C ARG A 189 -25.80 -15.94 5.88
N LYS A 190 -27.09 -15.62 5.77
CA LYS A 190 -28.05 -16.41 4.99
C LYS A 190 -27.75 -16.18 3.51
N MET A 191 -27.25 -17.19 2.81
CA MET A 191 -27.07 -17.13 1.35
C MET A 191 -28.37 -16.68 0.67
N PRO A 192 -28.37 -15.69 -0.24
CA PRO A 192 -29.38 -15.63 -1.27
C PRO A 192 -28.91 -16.54 -2.40
N LEU A 193 -28.90 -17.85 -2.17
CA LEU A 193 -28.81 -18.82 -3.25
C LEU A 193 -30.22 -19.35 -3.48
N LYS A 194 -30.66 -19.30 -4.75
CA LYS A 194 -31.78 -20.12 -5.22
C LYS A 194 -31.56 -21.54 -4.71
N GLU A 195 -32.60 -22.08 -4.08
CA GLU A 195 -32.73 -23.43 -3.51
C GLU A 195 -31.61 -24.38 -3.94
N VAL A 196 -30.61 -24.51 -3.07
CA VAL A 196 -29.60 -25.55 -3.15
C VAL A 196 -30.08 -26.68 -2.25
N THR A 197 -30.26 -27.86 -2.85
CA THR A 197 -30.63 -29.11 -2.16
C THR A 197 -29.55 -29.52 -1.16
N ASP A 198 -29.94 -30.23 -0.10
CA ASP A 198 -29.21 -30.57 1.13
C ASP A 198 -27.87 -31.35 1.00
N SER A 199 -27.17 -31.30 -0.13
CA SER A 199 -25.84 -31.89 -0.34
C SER A 199 -24.67 -30.89 -0.26
N ASP A 200 -24.92 -29.58 -0.22
CA ASP A 200 -23.89 -28.56 -0.49
C ASP A 200 -23.41 -27.79 0.75
N VAL A 201 -23.40 -28.43 1.92
CA VAL A 201 -22.89 -27.82 3.18
C VAL A 201 -21.37 -28.04 3.36
N ASN A 202 -20.64 -28.43 2.32
CA ASN A 202 -19.18 -28.45 2.37
C ASN A 202 -18.62 -27.15 1.77
N ASP A 203 -17.79 -26.46 2.57
CA ASP A 203 -17.02 -25.27 2.18
C ASP A 203 -16.55 -25.38 0.72
N LYS A 204 -17.06 -24.50 -0.16
CA LYS A 204 -16.61 -24.46 -1.55
C LYS A 204 -15.09 -24.24 -1.56
N PRO A 205 -14.31 -25.06 -2.28
CA PRO A 205 -12.88 -24.80 -2.43
C PRO A 205 -12.63 -23.39 -2.97
N PHE A 206 -11.61 -22.72 -2.43
CA PHE A 206 -11.27 -21.33 -2.74
C PHE A 206 -11.23 -21.04 -4.25
N ASP A 207 -10.65 -21.95 -5.03
CA ASP A 207 -10.50 -21.83 -6.48
C ASP A 207 -11.84 -21.77 -7.21
N VAL A 208 -12.82 -22.57 -6.76
CA VAL A 208 -14.18 -22.61 -7.32
C VAL A 208 -14.92 -21.32 -6.97
N TRP A 209 -14.82 -20.86 -5.73
CA TRP A 209 -15.43 -19.60 -5.29
C TRP A 209 -14.88 -18.39 -6.07
N CYS A 210 -13.56 -18.34 -6.24
CA CYS A 210 -12.91 -17.27 -7.01
C CYS A 210 -13.32 -17.27 -8.48
N ALA A 211 -13.41 -18.45 -9.11
CA ALA A 211 -13.86 -18.58 -10.49
C ALA A 211 -15.31 -18.08 -10.66
N GLU A 212 -16.22 -18.50 -9.79
CA GLU A 212 -17.62 -18.04 -9.80
C GLU A 212 -17.73 -16.52 -9.58
N TYR A 213 -16.99 -15.97 -8.60
CA TYR A 213 -16.98 -14.53 -8.31
C TYR A 213 -16.47 -13.70 -9.51
N ARG A 214 -15.39 -14.13 -10.15
CA ARG A 214 -14.83 -13.47 -11.34
C ARG A 214 -15.82 -13.48 -12.52
N ILE A 215 -16.56 -14.58 -12.72
CA ILE A 215 -17.61 -14.67 -13.77
C ILE A 215 -18.77 -13.71 -13.48
N GLN A 216 -19.22 -13.64 -12.22
CA GLN A 216 -20.29 -12.73 -11.82
C GLN A 216 -19.92 -11.27 -12.03
N LYS A 217 -18.71 -10.84 -11.62
CA LYS A 217 -18.23 -9.47 -11.82
C LYS A 217 -18.18 -9.07 -13.30
N ARG A 218 -17.64 -9.94 -14.16
CA ARG A 218 -17.60 -9.70 -15.62
C ARG A 218 -18.99 -9.60 -16.26
N THR A 219 -20.00 -10.26 -15.70
CA THR A 219 -21.38 -10.20 -16.21
C THR A 219 -22.09 -8.90 -15.82
N ILE A 220 -21.69 -8.29 -14.70
CA ILE A 220 -22.26 -7.04 -14.18
C ILE A 220 -21.66 -5.82 -14.91
N GLU A 221 -20.37 -5.84 -15.26
CA GLU A 221 -19.68 -4.73 -15.95
C GLU A 221 -20.04 -4.61 -17.45
N VAL A 222 -20.76 -5.57 -18.03
CA VAL A 222 -21.17 -5.60 -19.45
C VAL A 222 -22.64 -5.16 -19.65
N ARG A 223 -23.32 -4.69 -18.59
CA ARG A 223 -24.67 -4.11 -18.64
C ARG A 223 -24.64 -2.63 -18.30
#